data_AF-A0A532EXR6-F1
#
_entry.id   AF-A0A532EXR6-F1
#
_cell.length_a   1.000
_cell.length_b   1.000
_cell.length_c   1.000
_cell.angle_alpha   90.00
_cell.angle_beta   90.00
_cell.angle_gamma   90.00
#
_symmetry.space_group_name_H-M   'P 1'
#
loop_
_entity.id
_entity.type
_entity.pdbx_description
1 polymer ?
#
loop_
_entity_poly.entity_id
_entity_poly.type
_entity_poly.pdbx_seq_one_letter_code
_entity_poly.pdbx_strand_id
1 'polypeptide(L)'
;MKKVGGRLTLLALVVVLSVIFFIPTYQPFYQGLPGWLKQVMPNKGITLGLDLQGGIHLVMEVDEDRAVEIAVDRSVASLQDVLVEKKIPVESVTRTGQAQVTMQFQNAELKEQIQKLIDDYPTFSETVSAGSANRLVWELREAEVKRIKDSTINQALETIRNRIDQFGVAEPIVQRQGLKQIVVQLPGVKEPKRARDLIKETALLEFKMLDEDNQSKLDLPSRIPKDKEEEVLKQAESKLPAGDQILFERGVDKDSGREYRIPYLVKKRVMLTGDVLSDARVSIGQFNDPYVSITFDGKGGREFERITGDNIKKRMAVVLDNTIYSAPVIQD
;
A
#
# COMPACT_ATOMS: atom_id res chain seq x y z
N MET A 1 19.50 0.98 -63.81
CA MET A 1 18.40 0.28 -63.11
C MET A 1 18.88 -0.45 -61.83
N LYS A 2 19.66 0.20 -60.94
CA LYS A 2 20.29 -0.42 -59.76
C LYS A 2 19.76 0.12 -58.40
N LYS A 3 18.45 0.30 -58.25
CA LYS A 3 17.82 0.69 -56.96
C LYS A 3 16.60 -0.15 -56.57
N VAL A 4 16.21 -1.13 -57.39
CA VAL A 4 15.04 -2.00 -57.11
C VAL A 4 15.45 -3.21 -56.26
N GLY A 5 16.61 -3.83 -56.54
CA GLY A 5 17.12 -4.99 -55.79
C GLY A 5 17.30 -4.71 -54.29
N GLY A 6 17.92 -3.58 -53.93
CA GLY A 6 18.09 -3.19 -52.52
C GLY A 6 16.77 -2.92 -51.77
N ARG A 7 15.73 -2.47 -52.49
CA ARG A 7 14.39 -2.28 -51.90
C ARG A 7 13.68 -3.62 -51.71
N LEU A 8 13.84 -4.55 -52.65
CA LEU A 8 13.30 -5.91 -52.54
C LEU A 8 13.95 -6.69 -51.41
N THR A 9 15.27 -6.58 -51.22
CA THR A 9 15.96 -7.22 -50.09
C THR A 9 15.52 -6.63 -48.76
N LEU A 10 15.30 -5.31 -48.69
CA LEU A 10 14.84 -4.65 -47.47
C LEU A 10 13.38 -5.04 -47.16
N LEU A 11 12.50 -5.10 -48.18
CA LEU A 11 11.13 -5.60 -48.03
C LEU A 11 11.10 -7.05 -47.56
N ALA A 12 11.91 -7.93 -48.16
CA ALA A 12 12.00 -9.33 -47.75
C ALA A 12 12.48 -9.45 -46.30
N LEU A 13 13.49 -8.67 -45.90
CA LEU A 13 13.99 -8.64 -44.53
C LEU A 13 12.92 -8.17 -43.54
N VAL A 14 12.16 -7.13 -43.87
CA VAL A 14 11.05 -6.63 -43.03
C VAL A 14 9.92 -7.67 -42.91
N VAL A 15 9.58 -8.38 -43.99
CA VAL A 15 8.58 -9.45 -43.94
C VAL A 15 9.05 -10.60 -43.07
N VAL A 16 10.31 -11.03 -43.22
CA VAL A 16 10.89 -12.09 -42.39
C VAL A 16 10.91 -11.69 -40.91
N LEU A 17 11.33 -10.45 -40.60
CA LEU A 17 11.27 -9.90 -39.25
C LEU A 17 9.83 -9.88 -38.72
N SER A 18 8.86 -9.41 -39.51
CA SER A 18 7.45 -9.39 -39.11
C SER A 18 6.92 -10.78 -38.73
N VAL A 19 7.25 -11.81 -39.54
CA VAL A 19 6.89 -13.20 -39.23
C VAL A 19 7.57 -13.67 -37.95
N ILE A 20 8.86 -13.38 -37.76
CA ILE A 20 9.61 -13.70 -36.53
C ILE A 20 8.96 -13.08 -35.29
N PHE A 21 8.52 -11.82 -35.37
CA PHE A 21 7.84 -11.14 -34.27
C PHE A 21 6.42 -11.66 -34.02
N PHE A 22 5.76 -12.25 -35.02
CA PHE A 22 4.39 -12.76 -34.89
C PHE A 22 4.33 -14.20 -34.34
N ILE A 23 5.36 -15.02 -34.58
CA ILE A 23 5.48 -16.41 -34.12
C ILE A 23 5.13 -16.63 -32.63
N PRO A 24 5.54 -15.78 -31.67
CA PRO A 24 5.22 -15.95 -30.25
C PRO A 24 3.73 -15.87 -29.91
N THR A 25 2.91 -15.31 -30.81
CA THR A 25 1.45 -15.26 -30.66
C THR A 25 0.81 -16.65 -30.76
N TYR A 26 1.43 -17.57 -31.49
CA TYR A 26 0.92 -18.94 -31.66
C TYR A 26 1.65 -19.89 -30.70
N GLN A 27 1.19 -19.92 -29.45
CA GLN A 27 1.77 -20.70 -28.33
C GLN A 27 2.16 -22.15 -28.70
N PRO A 28 1.34 -22.94 -29.44
CA PRO A 28 1.68 -24.32 -29.80
C PRO A 28 2.90 -24.42 -30.73
N PHE A 29 3.05 -23.47 -31.66
CA PHE A 29 4.16 -23.44 -32.61
C PHE A 29 5.44 -22.93 -31.93
N TYR A 30 5.31 -21.91 -31.07
CA TYR A 30 6.44 -21.38 -30.30
C TYR A 30 7.05 -22.44 -29.37
N GLN A 31 6.24 -23.27 -28.71
CA GLN A 31 6.73 -24.35 -27.84
C GLN A 31 7.52 -25.44 -28.59
N GLY A 32 7.26 -25.65 -29.88
CA GLY A 32 7.99 -26.60 -30.73
C GLY A 32 9.38 -26.14 -31.20
N LEU A 33 9.77 -24.89 -30.93
CA LEU A 33 11.03 -24.33 -31.44
C LEU A 33 12.26 -24.79 -30.63
N PRO A 34 13.43 -24.97 -31.30
CA PRO A 34 14.70 -25.24 -30.64
C PRO A 34 15.05 -24.18 -29.57
N GLY A 35 15.66 -24.60 -28.46
CA GLY A 35 15.94 -23.71 -27.32
C GLY A 35 16.81 -22.50 -27.65
N TRP A 36 17.78 -22.64 -28.57
CA TRP A 36 18.62 -21.53 -29.02
C TRP A 36 17.83 -20.42 -29.74
N LEU A 37 16.74 -20.79 -30.43
CA LEU A 37 15.90 -19.85 -31.17
C LEU A 37 14.95 -19.09 -30.23
N LYS A 38 14.47 -19.75 -29.17
CA LYS A 38 13.62 -19.13 -28.12
C LYS A 38 14.37 -18.09 -27.28
N GLN A 39 15.70 -18.20 -27.16
CA GLN A 39 16.52 -17.25 -26.41
C GLN A 39 16.79 -15.95 -27.19
N VAL A 40 16.73 -15.99 -28.52
CA VAL A 40 16.97 -14.84 -29.40
C VAL A 40 15.65 -14.20 -29.88
N MET A 41 14.57 -14.98 -29.95
CA MET A 41 13.26 -14.48 -30.39
C MET A 41 12.45 -13.87 -29.23
N PRO A 42 11.53 -12.92 -29.54
CA PRO A 42 10.62 -12.38 -28.53
C PRO A 42 9.82 -13.50 -27.85
N ASN A 43 9.61 -13.39 -26.55
CA ASN A 43 8.90 -14.39 -25.74
C ASN A 43 7.47 -13.97 -25.37
N LYS A 44 7.03 -12.79 -25.80
CA LYS A 44 5.67 -12.27 -25.59
C LYS A 44 4.97 -12.12 -26.94
N GLY A 45 3.88 -12.86 -27.12
CA GLY A 45 2.96 -12.68 -28.25
C GLY A 45 2.04 -11.48 -28.05
N ILE A 46 1.07 -11.30 -28.95
CA ILE A 46 0.03 -10.28 -28.80
C ILE A 46 -0.79 -10.57 -27.54
N THR A 47 -0.88 -9.59 -26.63
CA THR A 47 -1.72 -9.69 -25.44
C THR A 47 -3.18 -9.51 -25.84
N LEU A 48 -4.04 -10.42 -25.37
CA LEU A 48 -5.46 -10.37 -25.66
C LEU A 48 -6.13 -9.48 -24.60
N GLY A 49 -6.94 -8.52 -25.05
CA GLY A 49 -7.74 -7.70 -24.15
C GLY A 49 -8.81 -8.52 -23.42
N LEU A 50 -9.47 -7.89 -22.44
CA LEU A 50 -10.53 -8.50 -21.64
C LEU A 50 -11.62 -9.18 -22.49
N ASP A 51 -12.05 -8.54 -23.58
CA ASP A 51 -13.13 -9.05 -24.43
C ASP A 51 -12.73 -10.31 -25.22
N LEU A 52 -11.42 -10.50 -25.46
CA LEU A 52 -10.89 -11.63 -26.24
C LEU A 52 -10.37 -12.76 -25.35
N GLN A 53 -9.78 -12.44 -24.19
CA GLN A 53 -9.22 -13.41 -23.24
C GLN A 53 -10.22 -13.82 -22.15
N GLY A 54 -11.33 -13.08 -22.00
CA GLY A 54 -12.18 -13.12 -20.83
C GLY A 54 -11.48 -12.53 -19.59
N GLY A 55 -12.21 -12.39 -18.50
CA GLY A 55 -11.67 -11.88 -17.23
C GLY A 55 -12.71 -11.14 -16.40
N ILE A 56 -12.27 -10.15 -15.62
CA ILE A 56 -13.16 -9.29 -14.84
C ILE A 56 -12.94 -7.81 -15.12
N HIS A 57 -14.04 -7.07 -15.16
CA HIS A 57 -14.09 -5.62 -15.11
C HIS A 57 -14.85 -5.21 -13.84
N LEU A 58 -14.19 -4.51 -12.94
CA LEU A 58 -14.77 -4.03 -11.70
C LEU A 58 -14.71 -2.51 -11.67
N VAL A 59 -15.83 -1.88 -11.31
CA VAL A 59 -15.89 -0.47 -10.95
C VAL A 59 -16.21 -0.42 -9.47
N MET A 60 -15.32 0.21 -8.70
CA MET A 60 -15.44 0.31 -7.26
C MET A 60 -15.46 1.78 -6.86
N GLU A 61 -16.27 2.13 -5.86
CA GLU A 61 -16.33 3.46 -5.30
C GLU A 61 -15.59 3.48 -3.96
N VAL A 62 -14.80 4.52 -3.73
CA VAL A 62 -14.06 4.73 -2.48
C VAL A 62 -14.95 5.51 -1.51
N ASP A 63 -15.06 5.04 -0.26
CA ASP A 63 -15.81 5.73 0.79
C ASP A 63 -15.00 6.90 1.37
N GLU A 64 -14.98 7.98 0.61
CA GLU A 64 -14.27 9.22 0.91
C GLU A 64 -14.82 9.94 2.15
N ASP A 65 -16.14 9.90 2.36
CA ASP A 65 -16.77 10.58 3.48
C ASP A 65 -16.40 9.89 4.79
N ARG A 66 -16.37 8.55 4.80
CA ARG A 66 -15.89 7.78 5.95
C ARG A 66 -14.43 8.07 6.27
N ALA A 67 -13.59 8.28 5.27
CA ALA A 67 -12.18 8.65 5.50
C ALA A 67 -12.05 10.02 6.19
N VAL A 68 -12.90 10.98 5.83
CA VAL A 68 -12.95 12.29 6.51
C VAL A 68 -13.41 12.13 7.96
N GLU A 69 -14.46 11.34 8.22
CA GLU A 69 -14.92 11.06 9.58
C GLU A 69 -13.81 10.46 10.45
N ILE A 70 -13.09 9.46 9.92
CA ILE A 70 -11.97 8.81 10.62
C ILE A 70 -10.86 9.82 10.91
N ALA A 71 -10.52 10.69 9.95
CA ALA A 71 -9.50 11.73 10.15
C ALA A 71 -9.90 12.75 11.23
N VAL A 72 -11.18 13.10 11.32
CA VAL A 72 -11.72 13.98 12.36
C VAL A 72 -11.71 13.27 13.72
N ASP A 73 -12.15 12.01 13.79
CA ASP A 73 -12.13 11.23 15.03
C ASP A 73 -10.69 11.08 15.58
N ARG A 74 -9.71 10.85 14.70
CA ARG A 74 -8.28 10.85 15.07
C ARG A 74 -7.80 12.21 15.58
N SER A 75 -8.24 13.27 14.95
CA SER A 75 -7.92 14.64 15.38
C SER A 75 -8.52 14.95 16.74
N VAL A 76 -9.75 14.48 17.03
CA VAL A 76 -10.38 14.58 18.35
C VAL A 76 -9.57 13.85 19.41
N ALA A 77 -9.13 12.62 19.14
CA ALA A 77 -8.30 11.86 20.07
C ALA A 77 -6.96 12.56 20.36
N SER A 78 -6.28 13.05 19.31
CA SER A 78 -5.03 13.82 19.45
C SER A 78 -5.23 15.10 20.27
N LEU A 79 -6.30 15.84 20.01
CA LEU A 79 -6.64 17.03 20.80
C LEU A 79 -6.89 16.70 22.27
N GLN A 80 -7.61 15.60 22.56
CA GLN A 80 -7.82 15.15 23.94
C GLN A 80 -6.50 14.85 24.65
N ASP A 81 -5.56 14.15 24.00
CA ASP A 81 -4.24 13.86 24.56
C ASP A 81 -3.46 15.16 24.89
N VAL A 82 -3.44 16.13 23.97
CA VAL A 82 -2.76 17.42 24.19
C VAL A 82 -3.41 18.23 25.31
N LEU A 83 -4.73 18.23 25.40
CA LEU A 83 -5.47 18.94 26.47
C LEU A 83 -5.17 18.36 27.84
N VAL A 84 -5.06 17.03 27.94
CA VAL A 84 -4.67 16.34 29.17
C VAL A 84 -3.23 16.70 29.55
N GLU A 85 -2.29 16.69 28.60
CA GLU A 85 -0.89 17.05 28.83
C GLU A 85 -0.75 18.49 29.33
N LYS A 86 -1.47 19.43 28.71
CA LYS A 86 -1.49 20.85 29.11
C LYS A 86 -2.36 21.13 30.34
N LYS A 87 -2.99 20.12 30.93
CA LYS A 87 -3.89 20.22 32.10
C LYS A 87 -5.03 21.21 31.90
N ILE A 88 -5.57 21.30 30.68
CA ILE A 88 -6.69 22.17 30.35
C ILE A 88 -7.99 21.40 30.61
N PRO A 89 -8.82 21.81 31.58
CA PRO A 89 -10.05 21.10 31.90
C PRO A 89 -11.12 21.38 30.84
N VAL A 90 -11.37 20.40 29.98
CA VAL A 90 -12.49 20.38 29.03
C VAL A 90 -13.53 19.34 29.47
N GLU A 91 -14.81 19.63 29.22
CA GLU A 91 -15.92 18.75 29.60
C GLU A 91 -16.09 17.62 28.58
N SER A 92 -16.04 17.96 27.29
CA SER A 92 -16.05 16.98 26.21
C SER A 92 -15.44 17.55 24.94
N VAL A 93 -14.79 16.67 24.16
CA VAL A 93 -14.38 16.92 22.78
C VAL A 93 -14.97 15.81 21.93
N THR A 94 -15.91 16.14 21.07
CA THR A 94 -16.65 15.17 20.26
C THR A 94 -16.78 15.64 18.83
N ARG A 95 -16.73 14.72 17.87
CA ARG A 95 -17.12 15.01 16.50
C ARG A 95 -18.63 15.27 16.42
N THR A 96 -19.02 16.32 15.72
CA THR A 96 -20.41 16.63 15.38
C THR A 96 -20.52 16.71 13.86
N GLY A 97 -21.35 15.88 13.23
CA GLY A 97 -21.41 15.82 11.76
C GLY A 97 -20.15 15.20 11.13
N GLN A 98 -19.94 15.41 9.82
CA GLN A 98 -18.86 14.72 9.07
C GLN A 98 -17.48 15.36 9.28
N ALA A 99 -17.42 16.70 9.32
CA ALA A 99 -16.16 17.45 9.31
C ALA A 99 -15.98 18.38 10.52
N GLN A 100 -16.88 18.34 11.53
CA GLN A 100 -16.87 19.30 12.63
C GLN A 100 -16.49 18.66 13.96
N VAL A 101 -15.75 19.41 14.76
CA VAL A 101 -15.36 19.07 16.13
C VAL A 101 -16.03 20.08 17.05
N THR A 102 -16.76 19.60 18.04
CA THR A 102 -17.32 20.41 19.11
C THR A 102 -16.56 20.16 20.40
N MET A 103 -16.17 21.25 21.06
CA MET A 103 -15.59 21.23 22.40
C MET A 103 -16.46 22.02 23.36
N GLN A 104 -16.69 21.46 24.55
CA GLN A 104 -17.41 22.10 25.65
C GLN A 104 -16.46 22.32 26.83
N PHE A 105 -16.55 23.49 27.46
CA PHE A 105 -15.67 23.90 28.56
C PHE A 105 -16.43 24.72 29.60
N GLN A 106 -15.97 24.69 30.85
CA GLN A 106 -16.70 25.28 31.98
C GLN A 106 -16.50 26.80 32.12
N ASN A 107 -15.30 27.30 31.80
CA ASN A 107 -14.91 28.69 32.04
C ASN A 107 -14.55 29.39 30.73
N ALA A 108 -15.13 30.56 30.49
CA ALA A 108 -14.88 31.38 29.30
C ALA A 108 -13.43 31.85 29.17
N GLU A 109 -12.67 31.91 30.27
CA GLU A 109 -11.23 32.24 30.27
C GLU A 109 -10.37 31.18 29.56
N LEU A 110 -10.82 29.93 29.51
CA LEU A 110 -10.12 28.84 28.81
C LEU A 110 -10.24 28.97 27.29
N LYS A 111 -11.23 29.73 26.80
CA LYS A 111 -11.46 29.96 25.37
C LYS A 111 -10.20 30.52 24.71
N GLU A 112 -9.55 31.51 25.32
CA GLU A 112 -8.37 32.15 24.72
C GLU A 112 -7.16 31.21 24.68
N GLN A 113 -7.00 30.34 25.69
CA GLN A 113 -5.92 29.34 25.72
C GLN A 113 -6.13 28.24 24.67
N ILE A 114 -7.37 27.78 24.53
CA ILE A 114 -7.77 26.79 23.53
C ILE A 114 -7.66 27.38 22.12
N GLN A 115 -8.05 28.65 21.94
CA GLN A 115 -7.93 29.36 20.66
C GLN A 115 -6.47 29.40 20.21
N LYS A 116 -5.54 29.85 21.08
CA LYS A 116 -4.10 29.88 20.78
C LYS A 116 -3.56 28.50 20.43
N LEU A 117 -4.00 27.47 21.15
CA LEU A 117 -3.59 26.09 20.87
C LEU A 117 -4.03 25.61 19.49
N ILE A 118 -5.20 26.05 19.01
CA ILE A 118 -5.77 25.64 17.74
C ILE A 118 -5.29 26.51 16.57
N ASP A 119 -4.97 27.78 16.83
CA ASP A 119 -4.32 28.65 15.85
C ASP A 119 -2.97 28.07 15.39
N ASP A 120 -2.29 27.32 16.26
CA ASP A 120 -1.07 26.56 15.92
C ASP A 120 -1.35 25.38 14.94
N TYR A 121 -2.62 24.99 14.75
CA TYR A 121 -3.04 23.92 13.82
C TYR A 121 -3.92 24.48 12.68
N PRO A 122 -3.33 24.85 11.53
CA PRO A 122 -4.05 25.42 10.38
C PRO A 122 -4.93 24.41 9.60
N THR A 123 -5.30 23.30 10.23
CA THR A 123 -6.13 22.24 9.66
C THR A 123 -7.63 22.54 9.82
N PHE A 124 -8.02 23.21 10.92
CA PHE A 124 -9.41 23.52 11.26
C PHE A 124 -9.70 25.02 11.23
N SER A 125 -10.85 25.42 10.65
CA SER A 125 -11.38 26.78 10.75
C SER A 125 -12.47 26.84 11.81
N GLU A 126 -12.47 27.91 12.61
CA GLU A 126 -13.59 28.17 13.52
C GLU A 126 -14.84 28.48 12.71
N THR A 127 -15.93 27.76 13.01
CA THR A 127 -17.25 28.11 12.50
C THR A 127 -17.91 29.01 13.54
N VAL A 128 -18.23 30.23 13.14
CA VAL A 128 -18.72 31.32 14.00
C VAL A 128 -19.86 30.84 14.91
N SER A 129 -19.60 30.87 16.22
CA SER A 129 -20.54 30.86 17.35
C SER A 129 -21.74 29.92 17.27
N ALA A 130 -21.65 28.76 17.91
CA ALA A 130 -22.83 28.07 18.43
C ALA A 130 -23.35 28.76 19.71
N GLY A 131 -23.70 30.05 19.63
CA GLY A 131 -24.57 30.79 20.56
C GLY A 131 -24.34 30.72 22.08
N SER A 132 -23.26 30.10 22.56
CA SER A 132 -23.01 29.77 23.97
C SER A 132 -21.56 30.08 24.33
N ALA A 133 -21.33 30.81 25.43
CA ALA A 133 -19.99 31.22 25.87
C ALA A 133 -19.03 30.04 26.14
N ASN A 134 -19.58 28.83 26.30
CA ASN A 134 -18.90 27.63 26.77
C ASN A 134 -18.77 26.53 25.69
N ARG A 135 -19.04 26.85 24.42
CA ARG A 135 -18.98 25.89 23.31
C ARG A 135 -18.19 26.47 22.14
N LEU A 136 -17.20 25.71 21.69
CA LEU A 136 -16.45 25.99 20.46
C LEU A 136 -16.76 24.92 19.43
N VAL A 137 -16.95 25.35 18.19
CA VAL A 137 -17.16 24.46 17.05
C VAL A 137 -16.14 24.82 15.97
N TRP A 138 -15.37 23.83 15.55
CA TRP A 138 -14.44 23.96 14.45
C TRP A 138 -14.82 23.00 13.35
N GLU A 139 -14.54 23.39 12.12
CA GLU A 139 -14.80 22.62 10.93
C GLU A 139 -13.50 22.44 10.15
N LEU A 140 -13.30 21.24 9.62
CA LEU A 140 -12.15 20.94 8.79
C LEU A 140 -12.19 21.82 7.54
N ARG A 141 -11.09 22.49 7.21
CA ARG A 141 -11.03 23.36 6.03
C ARG A 141 -11.32 22.55 4.76
N GLU A 142 -12.05 23.11 3.81
CA GLU A 142 -12.41 22.42 2.55
C GLU A 142 -11.18 21.90 1.77
N ALA A 143 -10.07 22.65 1.80
CA ALA A 143 -8.82 22.23 1.17
C ALA A 143 -8.27 20.93 1.80
N GLU A 144 -8.40 20.78 3.11
CA GLU A 144 -7.95 19.60 3.84
C GLU A 144 -8.90 18.41 3.63
N VAL A 145 -10.22 18.66 3.64
CA VAL A 145 -11.22 17.66 3.25
C VAL A 145 -10.87 17.09 1.87
N LYS A 146 -10.61 17.96 0.89
CA LYS A 146 -10.21 17.52 -0.46
C LYS A 146 -8.90 16.73 -0.46
N ARG A 147 -7.90 17.17 0.31
CA ARG A 147 -6.61 16.47 0.45
C ARG A 147 -6.79 15.05 0.97
N ILE A 148 -7.61 14.87 2.00
CA ILE A 148 -7.90 13.56 2.60
C ILE A 148 -8.62 12.67 1.58
N LYS A 149 -9.62 13.19 0.88
CA LYS A 149 -10.37 12.45 -0.15
C LYS A 149 -9.45 11.98 -1.28
N ASP A 150 -8.64 12.88 -1.84
CA ASP A 150 -7.69 12.53 -2.92
C ASP A 150 -6.62 11.53 -2.44
N SER A 151 -6.08 11.70 -1.22
CA SER A 151 -5.12 10.76 -0.64
C SER A 151 -5.70 9.37 -0.45
N THR A 152 -6.96 9.28 0.00
CA THR A 152 -7.67 8.02 0.24
C THR A 152 -7.83 7.22 -1.06
N ILE A 153 -8.17 7.91 -2.17
CA ILE A 153 -8.28 7.26 -3.48
C ILE A 153 -6.93 6.71 -3.94
N ASN A 154 -5.85 7.49 -3.78
CA ASN A 154 -4.51 7.07 -4.17
C ASN A 154 -4.04 5.86 -3.35
N GLN A 155 -4.33 5.86 -2.04
CA GLN A 155 -4.03 4.73 -1.16
C GLN A 155 -4.82 3.48 -1.55
N ALA A 156 -6.11 3.63 -1.88
CA ALA A 156 -6.93 2.53 -2.37
C ALA A 156 -6.39 1.96 -3.69
N LEU A 157 -5.98 2.83 -4.63
CA LEU A 157 -5.39 2.43 -5.90
C LEU A 157 -4.14 1.57 -5.69
N GLU A 158 -3.24 2.01 -4.81
CA GLU A 158 -1.99 1.30 -4.52
C GLU A 158 -2.26 -0.05 -3.83
N THR A 159 -3.21 -0.08 -2.90
CA THR A 159 -3.65 -1.32 -2.23
C THR A 159 -4.16 -2.34 -3.25
N ILE A 160 -5.06 -1.90 -4.13
CA ILE A 160 -5.66 -2.76 -5.16
C ILE A 160 -4.58 -3.29 -6.11
N ARG A 161 -3.64 -2.42 -6.53
CA ARG A 161 -2.53 -2.79 -7.41
C ARG A 161 -1.69 -3.92 -6.82
N ASN A 162 -1.28 -3.78 -5.56
CA ASN A 162 -0.46 -4.78 -4.88
C ASN A 162 -1.18 -6.12 -4.69
N ARG A 163 -2.49 -6.11 -4.45
CA ARG A 163 -3.30 -7.35 -4.36
C ARG A 163 -3.43 -8.08 -5.69
N ILE A 164 -3.52 -7.34 -6.77
CA ILE A 164 -3.64 -7.91 -8.11
C ILE A 164 -2.33 -8.58 -8.54
N ASP A 165 -1.19 -8.00 -8.18
CA ASP A 165 0.13 -8.57 -8.47
C ASP A 165 0.33 -9.98 -7.89
N GLN A 166 -0.41 -10.31 -6.81
CA GLN A 166 -0.41 -11.64 -6.19
C GLN A 166 -1.10 -12.71 -7.04
N PHE A 167 -2.04 -12.34 -7.92
CA PHE A 167 -2.76 -13.29 -8.78
C PHE A 167 -1.96 -13.71 -10.02
N GLY A 168 -0.84 -13.05 -10.31
CA GLY A 168 -0.02 -13.37 -11.48
C GLY A 168 -0.74 -13.15 -12.81
N VAL A 169 -1.72 -12.24 -12.85
CA VAL A 169 -2.41 -11.84 -14.09
C VAL A 169 -1.45 -11.03 -14.96
N ALA A 170 -1.51 -11.29 -16.27
CA ALA A 170 -0.72 -10.56 -17.25
C ALA A 170 -1.35 -9.18 -17.45
N GLU A 171 -0.63 -8.13 -17.04
CA GLU A 171 -0.94 -6.72 -17.35
C GLU A 171 -2.30 -6.22 -16.83
N PRO A 172 -2.51 -6.18 -15.49
CA PRO A 172 -3.72 -5.61 -14.92
C PRO A 172 -3.80 -4.10 -15.14
N ILE A 173 -5.02 -3.60 -15.41
CA ILE A 173 -5.29 -2.16 -15.51
C ILE A 173 -6.00 -1.73 -14.23
N VAL A 174 -5.34 -0.86 -13.45
CA VAL A 174 -5.91 -0.22 -12.26
C VAL A 174 -5.79 1.28 -12.44
N GLN A 175 -6.93 1.95 -12.52
CA GLN A 175 -6.96 3.39 -12.79
C GLN A 175 -8.12 4.08 -12.07
N ARG A 176 -7.93 5.35 -11.72
CA ARG A 176 -9.00 6.21 -11.23
C ARG A 176 -9.97 6.50 -12.38
N GLN A 177 -11.27 6.31 -12.15
CA GLN A 177 -12.35 6.69 -13.06
C GLN A 177 -13.19 7.78 -12.40
N GLY A 178 -13.25 8.96 -13.01
CA GLY A 178 -13.97 10.09 -12.43
C GLY A 178 -13.37 10.56 -11.09
N LEU A 179 -14.23 11.08 -10.20
CA LEU A 179 -13.79 11.68 -8.94
C LEU A 179 -13.54 10.63 -7.84
N LYS A 180 -14.41 9.63 -7.70
CA LYS A 180 -14.45 8.72 -6.53
C LYS A 180 -14.37 7.22 -6.86
N GLN A 181 -14.17 6.88 -8.13
CA GLN A 181 -14.22 5.48 -8.58
C GLN A 181 -12.85 4.99 -9.04
N ILE A 182 -12.65 3.68 -8.92
CA ILE A 182 -11.48 2.96 -9.39
C ILE A 182 -11.95 1.84 -10.31
N VAL A 183 -11.40 1.80 -11.51
CA VAL A 183 -11.61 0.73 -12.49
C VAL A 183 -10.47 -0.26 -12.39
N VAL A 184 -10.84 -1.52 -12.29
CA VAL A 184 -9.92 -2.65 -12.30
C VAL A 184 -10.29 -3.59 -13.43
N GLN A 185 -9.32 -3.91 -14.27
CA GLN A 185 -9.47 -4.90 -15.34
C GLN A 185 -8.39 -5.96 -15.19
N LEU A 186 -8.82 -7.22 -15.04
CA LEU A 186 -7.93 -8.37 -14.94
C LEU A 186 -8.20 -9.34 -16.10
N PRO A 187 -7.52 -9.17 -17.25
CA PRO A 187 -7.61 -10.11 -18.36
C PRO A 187 -7.05 -11.49 -17.96
N GLY A 188 -7.72 -12.56 -18.37
CA GLY A 188 -7.22 -13.93 -18.18
C GLY A 188 -7.20 -14.42 -16.73
N VAL A 189 -7.90 -13.77 -15.80
CA VAL A 189 -8.00 -14.25 -14.41
C VAL A 189 -8.81 -15.56 -14.37
N LYS A 190 -8.24 -16.62 -13.77
CA LYS A 190 -8.86 -17.95 -13.71
C LYS A 190 -10.05 -18.02 -12.75
N GLU A 191 -9.99 -17.29 -11.64
CA GLU A 191 -11.02 -17.30 -10.58
C GLU A 191 -11.54 -15.88 -10.28
N PRO A 192 -12.54 -15.39 -11.06
CA PRO A 192 -13.15 -14.07 -10.88
C PRO A 192 -13.63 -13.74 -9.46
N LYS A 193 -14.26 -14.71 -8.78
CA LYS A 193 -14.85 -14.51 -7.44
C LYS A 193 -13.77 -14.28 -6.39
N ARG A 194 -12.75 -15.13 -6.38
CA ARG A 194 -11.61 -15.03 -5.45
C ARG A 194 -10.85 -13.72 -5.64
N ALA A 195 -10.64 -13.29 -6.88
CA ALA A 195 -10.03 -11.99 -7.18
C ALA A 195 -10.88 -10.83 -6.67
N ARG A 196 -12.19 -10.86 -6.89
CA ARG A 196 -13.12 -9.85 -6.37
C ARG A 196 -13.10 -9.77 -4.85
N ASP A 197 -13.16 -10.91 -4.17
CA ASP A 197 -13.24 -10.95 -2.70
C ASP A 197 -11.94 -10.44 -2.07
N LEU A 198 -10.78 -10.85 -2.61
CA LEU A 198 -9.48 -10.33 -2.15
C LEU A 198 -9.36 -8.83 -2.40
N ILE A 199 -9.85 -8.29 -3.51
CA ILE A 199 -9.81 -6.84 -3.76
C ILE A 199 -10.70 -6.07 -2.76
N LYS A 200 -11.80 -6.65 -2.31
CA LYS A 200 -12.78 -6.03 -1.41
C LYS A 200 -12.37 -5.98 0.05
N GLU A 201 -11.49 -6.88 0.49
CA GLU A 201 -11.04 -6.88 1.87
C GLU A 201 -10.36 -5.54 2.23
N THR A 202 -10.32 -5.14 3.49
CA THR A 202 -9.56 -3.93 3.88
C THR A 202 -8.09 -4.28 4.01
N ALA A 203 -7.18 -3.38 3.62
CA ALA A 203 -5.75 -3.59 3.80
C ALA A 203 -5.42 -3.64 5.29
N LEU A 204 -4.75 -4.69 5.74
CA LEU A 204 -4.30 -4.80 7.13
C LEU A 204 -2.81 -4.51 7.19
N LEU A 205 -2.46 -3.36 7.77
CA LEU A 205 -1.09 -3.03 8.12
C LEU A 205 -0.77 -3.61 9.50
N GLU A 206 0.33 -4.33 9.59
CA GLU A 206 0.81 -4.97 10.81
C GLU A 206 2.30 -4.72 10.98
N PHE A 207 2.71 -4.43 12.22
CA PHE A 207 4.11 -4.39 12.62
C PHE A 207 4.42 -5.67 13.39
N LYS A 208 5.41 -6.44 12.92
CA LYS A 208 5.77 -7.74 13.49
C LYS A 208 7.27 -7.82 13.72
N MET A 209 7.70 -8.43 14.83
CA MET A 209 9.13 -8.66 15.07
C MET A 209 9.65 -9.80 14.19
N LEU A 210 10.88 -9.68 13.72
CA LEU A 210 11.58 -10.82 13.14
C LEU A 210 12.10 -11.75 14.25
N ASP A 211 12.21 -13.04 13.93
CA ASP A 211 12.91 -14.02 14.77
C ASP A 211 14.28 -14.30 14.15
N GLU A 212 15.23 -13.38 14.37
CA GLU A 212 16.58 -13.47 13.79
C GLU A 212 17.36 -14.67 14.35
N ASP A 213 17.14 -15.02 15.63
CA ASP A 213 17.82 -16.12 16.32
C ASP A 213 17.51 -17.48 15.69
N ASN A 214 16.26 -17.71 15.29
CA ASN A 214 15.85 -18.93 14.61
C ASN A 214 15.98 -18.82 13.08
N GLN A 215 15.93 -17.61 12.51
CA GLN A 215 16.16 -17.40 11.09
C GLN A 215 17.56 -17.88 10.67
N SER A 216 18.59 -17.55 11.46
CA SER A 216 19.96 -18.02 11.21
C SER A 216 20.11 -19.55 11.27
N LYS A 217 19.20 -20.27 11.95
CA LYS A 217 19.20 -21.74 12.03
C LYS A 217 18.45 -22.41 10.89
N LEU A 218 17.56 -21.67 10.22
CA LEU A 218 16.74 -22.18 9.12
C LEU A 218 17.47 -22.17 7.77
N ASP A 219 18.65 -21.53 7.67
CA ASP A 219 19.42 -21.35 6.43
C ASP A 219 18.54 -20.86 5.26
N LEU A 220 17.72 -19.83 5.53
CA LEU A 220 16.86 -19.26 4.49
C LEU A 220 17.70 -18.62 3.37
N PRO A 221 17.34 -18.84 2.09
CA PRO A 221 18.05 -18.24 0.97
C PRO A 221 17.88 -16.71 0.98
N SER A 222 18.95 -15.97 0.68
CA SER A 222 18.90 -14.49 0.71
C SER A 222 18.00 -13.89 -0.36
N ARG A 223 17.83 -14.56 -1.51
CA ARG A 223 16.93 -14.17 -2.60
C ARG A 223 16.41 -15.41 -3.29
N ILE A 224 15.12 -15.42 -3.61
CA ILE A 224 14.48 -16.48 -4.40
C ILE A 224 13.70 -15.89 -5.57
N PRO A 225 13.60 -16.61 -6.70
CA PRO A 225 12.62 -16.31 -7.73
C PRO A 225 11.18 -16.37 -7.17
N LYS A 226 10.28 -15.53 -7.71
CA LYS A 226 8.85 -15.48 -7.32
C LYS A 226 8.14 -16.84 -7.39
N ASP A 227 8.50 -17.67 -8.35
CA ASP A 227 7.93 -19.00 -8.58
C ASP A 227 8.31 -20.04 -7.52
N LYS A 228 9.28 -19.75 -6.65
CA LYS A 228 9.79 -20.70 -5.64
C LYS A 228 9.31 -20.46 -4.22
N GLU A 229 8.38 -19.52 -4.00
CA GLU A 229 7.85 -19.22 -2.67
C GLU A 229 7.29 -20.47 -1.97
N GLU A 230 6.49 -21.28 -2.67
CA GLU A 230 5.90 -22.50 -2.12
C GLU A 230 6.93 -23.59 -1.74
N GLU A 231 8.02 -23.70 -2.50
CA GLU A 231 9.08 -24.67 -2.22
C GLU A 231 9.77 -24.33 -0.89
N VAL A 232 10.05 -23.05 -0.67
CA VAL A 232 10.67 -22.56 0.57
C VAL A 232 9.74 -22.79 1.77
N LEU A 233 8.45 -22.50 1.61
CA LEU A 233 7.47 -22.74 2.67
C LEU A 233 7.41 -24.22 3.06
N LYS A 234 7.32 -25.14 2.10
CA LYS A 234 7.26 -26.59 2.37
C LYS A 234 8.53 -27.13 3.02
N GLN A 235 9.70 -26.62 2.63
CA GLN A 235 10.97 -27.04 3.22
C GLN A 235 11.12 -26.54 4.67
N ALA A 236 10.65 -25.33 4.95
CA ALA A 236 10.76 -24.70 6.26
C ALA A 236 9.64 -25.11 7.23
N GLU A 237 8.50 -25.61 6.75
CA GLU A 237 7.32 -25.98 7.56
C GLU A 237 7.66 -26.93 8.71
N SER A 238 8.54 -27.91 8.45
CA SER A 238 8.98 -28.89 9.46
C SER A 238 9.93 -28.33 10.53
N LYS A 239 10.58 -27.18 10.27
CA LYS A 239 11.60 -26.56 11.14
C LYS A 239 11.11 -25.26 11.79
N LEU A 240 9.91 -24.82 11.46
CA LEU A 240 9.34 -23.56 11.92
C LEU A 240 9.04 -23.62 13.44
N PRO A 241 9.59 -22.70 14.26
CA PRO A 241 9.24 -22.60 15.67
C PRO A 241 7.75 -22.31 15.87
N ALA A 242 7.20 -22.80 16.99
CA ALA A 242 5.81 -22.52 17.35
C ALA A 242 5.62 -21.02 17.59
N GLY A 243 4.77 -20.39 16.76
CA GLY A 243 4.50 -18.96 16.83
C GLY A 243 5.18 -18.12 15.76
N ASP A 244 5.97 -18.73 14.86
CA ASP A 244 6.63 -18.03 13.76
C ASP A 244 6.00 -18.39 12.40
N GLN A 245 6.22 -17.52 11.42
CA GLN A 245 5.81 -17.70 10.03
C GLN A 245 6.85 -17.08 9.09
N ILE A 246 6.88 -17.55 7.85
CA ILE A 246 7.72 -16.94 6.82
C ILE A 246 6.87 -16.00 6.00
N LEU A 247 7.34 -14.76 5.87
CA LEU A 247 6.77 -13.77 4.98
C LEU A 247 7.86 -13.29 4.00
N PHE A 248 7.43 -12.74 2.87
CA PHE A 248 8.33 -12.38 1.78
C PHE A 248 8.33 -10.88 1.52
N GLU A 249 9.52 -10.30 1.40
CA GLU A 249 9.71 -8.95 0.87
C GLU A 249 9.85 -9.02 -0.65
N ARG A 250 9.16 -8.11 -1.36
CA ARG A 250 9.24 -8.02 -2.83
C ARG A 250 10.39 -7.12 -3.23
N GLY A 251 11.26 -7.62 -4.10
CA GLY A 251 12.31 -6.84 -4.74
C GLY A 251 12.26 -6.95 -6.26
N VAL A 252 12.73 -5.91 -6.95
CA VAL A 252 12.93 -5.92 -8.40
C VAL A 252 14.40 -5.69 -8.68
N ASP A 253 14.98 -6.57 -9.48
CA ASP A 253 16.35 -6.46 -9.93
C ASP A 253 16.46 -5.33 -10.97
N LYS A 254 17.31 -4.33 -10.70
CA LYS A 254 17.40 -3.11 -11.52
C LYS A 254 17.96 -3.38 -12.93
N ASP A 255 18.76 -4.43 -13.09
CA ASP A 255 19.44 -4.73 -14.35
C ASP A 255 18.59 -5.65 -15.25
N SER A 256 17.95 -6.65 -14.64
CA SER A 256 17.17 -7.65 -15.38
C SER A 256 15.66 -7.39 -15.37
N GLY A 257 15.18 -6.48 -14.53
CA GLY A 257 13.75 -6.23 -14.31
C GLY A 257 13.01 -7.43 -13.70
N ARG A 258 13.72 -8.46 -13.25
CA ARG A 258 13.11 -9.68 -12.70
C ARG A 258 12.73 -9.45 -11.24
N GLU A 259 11.51 -9.87 -10.90
CA GLU A 259 11.04 -9.91 -9.52
C GLU A 259 11.75 -11.03 -8.75
N TYR A 260 12.20 -10.71 -7.54
CA TYR A 260 12.70 -11.66 -6.56
C TYR A 260 11.98 -11.45 -5.22
N ARG A 261 12.05 -12.47 -4.37
CA ARG A 261 11.56 -12.43 -3.00
C ARG A 261 12.68 -12.63 -2.01
N ILE A 262 12.58 -11.98 -0.87
CA ILE A 262 13.46 -12.22 0.28
C ILE A 262 12.59 -12.82 1.39
N PRO A 263 12.82 -14.09 1.79
CA PRO A 263 12.12 -14.69 2.92
C PRO A 263 12.66 -14.14 4.24
N TYR A 264 11.75 -13.80 5.15
CA TYR A 264 12.07 -13.48 6.54
C TYR A 264 11.27 -14.35 7.49
N LEU A 265 11.89 -14.74 8.59
CA LEU A 265 11.19 -15.39 9.68
C LEU A 265 10.61 -14.31 10.60
N VAL A 266 9.28 -14.28 10.67
CA VAL A 266 8.51 -13.25 11.37
C VAL A 266 7.64 -13.89 12.42
N LYS A 267 7.56 -13.29 13.60
CA LYS A 267 6.65 -13.75 14.66
C LYS A 267 5.20 -13.54 14.22
N LYS A 268 4.34 -14.54 14.43
CA LYS A 268 2.90 -14.44 14.15
C LYS A 268 2.22 -13.37 15.01
N ARG A 269 2.76 -13.11 16.21
CA ARG A 269 2.27 -12.07 17.10
C ARG A 269 2.45 -10.70 16.46
N VAL A 270 1.32 -10.00 16.29
CA VAL A 270 1.29 -8.60 15.89
C VAL A 270 1.69 -7.74 17.07
N MET A 271 2.65 -6.83 16.86
CA MET A 271 3.10 -5.88 17.88
C MET A 271 2.26 -4.61 17.84
N LEU A 272 1.95 -4.14 16.63
CA LEU A 272 1.13 -2.94 16.39
C LEU A 272 0.36 -3.10 15.09
N THR A 273 -0.81 -2.50 14.99
CA THR A 273 -1.67 -2.54 13.79
C THR A 273 -1.82 -1.14 13.20
N GLY A 274 -2.30 -1.06 11.95
CA GLY A 274 -2.50 0.21 11.25
C GLY A 274 -3.64 1.08 11.79
N ASP A 275 -4.45 0.58 12.71
CA ASP A 275 -5.55 1.31 13.34
C ASP A 275 -5.07 2.47 14.22
N VAL A 276 -3.87 2.36 14.80
CA VAL A 276 -3.24 3.41 15.62
C VAL A 276 -2.47 4.46 14.80
N LEU A 277 -2.58 4.42 13.47
CA LEU A 277 -1.99 5.44 12.62
C LEU A 277 -2.93 6.64 12.51
N SER A 278 -2.38 7.84 12.67
CA SER A 278 -3.12 9.08 12.44
C SER A 278 -3.06 9.50 10.97
N ASP A 279 -1.88 9.37 10.32
CA ASP A 279 -1.63 9.75 8.93
C ASP A 279 -0.63 8.80 8.24
N ALA A 280 -0.73 8.66 6.92
CA ALA A 280 0.22 7.92 6.11
C ALA A 280 0.29 8.55 4.71
N ARG A 281 1.48 9.02 4.30
CA ARG A 281 1.66 9.75 3.04
C ARG A 281 2.95 9.38 2.34
N VAL A 282 2.87 9.27 1.02
CA VAL A 282 4.07 9.10 0.18
C VAL A 282 4.79 10.45 0.09
N SER A 283 6.09 10.43 0.31
CA SER A 283 6.96 11.59 0.22
C SER A 283 8.21 11.21 -0.58
N ILE A 284 8.88 12.21 -1.14
CA ILE A 284 10.10 12.00 -1.94
C ILE A 284 11.28 12.52 -1.13
N GLY A 285 12.25 11.64 -0.88
CA GLY A 285 13.49 11.99 -0.19
C GLY A 285 14.38 12.92 -1.01
N GLN A 286 15.42 13.47 -0.38
CA GLN A 286 16.37 14.38 -1.05
C GLN A 286 17.04 13.78 -2.28
N PHE A 287 17.19 12.46 -2.33
CA PHE A 287 17.78 11.72 -3.45
C PHE A 287 16.75 11.24 -4.48
N ASN A 288 15.54 11.79 -4.46
CA ASN A 288 14.42 11.38 -5.32
C ASN A 288 13.92 9.95 -5.08
N ASP A 289 14.21 9.38 -3.90
CA ASP A 289 13.71 8.07 -3.49
C ASP A 289 12.35 8.24 -2.80
N PRO A 290 11.28 7.57 -3.27
CA PRO A 290 9.99 7.61 -2.62
C PRO A 290 10.02 6.83 -1.30
N TYR A 291 9.45 7.41 -0.24
CA TYR A 291 9.23 6.74 1.04
C TYR A 291 7.82 7.00 1.56
N VAL A 292 7.34 6.13 2.44
CA VAL A 292 6.06 6.32 3.12
C VAL A 292 6.34 6.90 4.50
N SER A 293 5.88 8.13 4.73
CA SER A 293 5.86 8.76 6.05
C SER A 293 4.60 8.32 6.77
N ILE A 294 4.78 7.73 7.95
CA ILE A 294 3.70 7.26 8.82
C ILE A 294 3.72 8.09 10.10
N THR A 295 2.55 8.52 10.55
CA THR A 295 2.36 9.24 11.81
C THR A 295 1.43 8.41 12.69
N PHE A 296 1.81 8.18 13.94
CA PHE A 296 0.97 7.50 14.93
C PHE A 296 0.02 8.49 15.63
N ASP A 297 -1.09 8.01 16.18
CA ASP A 297 -1.86 8.77 17.17
C ASP A 297 -1.16 8.73 18.55
N GLY A 298 -1.67 9.48 19.54
CA GLY A 298 -1.02 9.56 20.85
C GLY A 298 -0.99 8.24 21.63
N LYS A 299 -1.92 7.31 21.37
CA LYS A 299 -1.87 5.96 21.95
C LYS A 299 -0.84 5.10 21.21
N GLY A 300 -0.89 5.10 19.88
CA GLY A 300 0.02 4.39 18.99
C GLY A 300 1.47 4.80 19.18
N GLY A 301 1.73 6.09 19.37
CA GLY A 301 3.07 6.61 19.63
C GLY A 301 3.67 6.05 20.92
N ARG A 302 2.91 6.04 22.02
CA ARG A 302 3.34 5.45 23.31
C ARG A 302 3.56 3.94 23.21
N GLU A 303 2.70 3.25 22.48
CA GLU A 303 2.84 1.81 22.28
C GLU A 303 4.06 1.49 21.40
N PHE A 304 4.27 2.25 20.33
CA PHE A 304 5.42 2.13 19.45
C PHE A 304 6.72 2.41 20.19
N GLU A 305 6.79 3.51 20.96
CA GLU A 305 7.94 3.87 21.80
C GLU A 305 8.33 2.74 22.76
N ARG A 306 7.33 2.16 23.45
CA ARG A 306 7.57 1.03 24.36
C ARG A 306 8.09 -0.20 23.59
N ILE A 307 7.47 -0.53 22.45
CA ILE A 307 7.86 -1.68 21.64
C ILE A 307 9.27 -1.52 21.09
N THR A 308 9.63 -0.35 20.55
CA THR A 308 10.97 -0.10 20.00
C THR A 308 12.01 -0.06 21.11
N GLY A 309 11.72 0.59 22.24
CA GLY A 309 12.60 0.61 23.41
C GLY A 309 12.92 -0.77 23.97
N ASP A 310 11.96 -1.69 24.01
CA ASP A 310 12.16 -3.08 24.45
C ASP A 310 12.89 -3.95 23.41
N ASN A 311 13.07 -3.47 22.17
CA ASN A 311 13.57 -4.26 21.04
C ASN A 311 14.68 -3.57 20.24
N ILE A 312 15.46 -2.70 20.88
CA ILE A 312 16.65 -2.06 20.30
C ILE A 312 17.58 -3.11 19.66
N LYS A 313 18.12 -2.79 18.48
CA LYS A 313 18.97 -3.63 17.60
C LYS A 313 18.30 -4.85 16.98
N LYS A 314 16.99 -5.06 17.19
CA LYS A 314 16.24 -6.10 16.50
C LYS A 314 15.53 -5.53 15.28
N ARG A 315 15.20 -6.38 14.32
CA ARG A 315 14.39 -5.99 13.16
C ARG A 315 12.90 -6.07 13.42
N MET A 316 12.18 -5.08 12.90
CA MET A 316 10.73 -5.05 12.88
C MET A 316 10.24 -4.97 11.44
N ALA A 317 9.43 -5.93 11.01
CA ALA A 317 8.79 -5.95 9.71
C ALA A 317 7.54 -5.06 9.71
N VAL A 318 7.43 -4.25 8.66
CA VAL A 318 6.18 -3.61 8.23
C VAL A 318 5.53 -4.52 7.20
N VAL A 319 4.39 -5.09 7.57
CA VAL A 319 3.66 -6.10 6.78
C VAL A 319 2.34 -5.51 6.33
N LEU A 320 2.03 -5.64 5.04
CA LEU A 320 0.75 -5.28 4.47
C LEU A 320 0.23 -6.48 3.67
N ASP A 321 -0.95 -6.99 4.05
CA ASP A 321 -1.58 -8.14 3.39
C ASP A 321 -0.62 -9.34 3.21
N ASN A 322 0.06 -9.74 4.30
CA ASN A 322 1.08 -10.80 4.36
C ASN A 322 2.33 -10.59 3.47
N THR A 323 2.55 -9.39 2.95
CA THR A 323 3.77 -9.03 2.21
C THR A 323 4.61 -8.07 3.05
N ILE A 324 5.91 -8.34 3.18
CA ILE A 324 6.83 -7.43 3.86
C ILE A 324 7.17 -6.28 2.91
N TYR A 325 6.99 -5.05 3.38
CA TYR A 325 7.40 -3.84 2.66
C TYR A 325 8.79 -3.38 3.09
N SER A 326 9.09 -3.50 4.38
CA SER A 326 10.40 -3.19 4.92
C SER A 326 10.63 -3.95 6.22
N ALA A 327 11.88 -4.27 6.51
CA ALA A 327 12.30 -4.88 7.77
C ALA A 327 13.54 -4.15 8.36
N PRO A 328 13.40 -2.85 8.71
CA PRO A 328 14.49 -2.07 9.28
C PRO A 328 14.91 -2.58 10.66
N VAL A 329 16.16 -2.27 11.02
CA VAL A 329 16.70 -2.47 12.37
C VAL A 329 16.31 -1.28 13.24
N ILE A 330 15.77 -1.54 14.43
CA ILE A 330 15.48 -0.52 15.43
C ILE A 330 16.81 -0.02 16.00
N GLN A 331 17.09 1.28 15.89
CA GLN A 331 18.36 1.86 16.34
C GLN A 331 18.28 2.42 17.76
N ASP A 332 17.19 3.12 18.06
CA ASP A 332 16.96 3.87 19.30
C ASP A 332 15.48 3.85 19.74
#